data_AF-A0A151QXK2-F1
#
_entry.id   AF-A0A151QXK2-F1
#
_cell.length_a   1.000
_cell.length_b   1.000
_cell.length_c   1.000
_cell.angle_alpha   90.00
_cell.angle_beta   90.00
_cell.angle_gamma   90.00
#
_symmetry.space_group_name_H-M   'P 1'
#
loop_
_entity.id
_entity.type
_entity.pdbx_description
1 polymer ?
#
loop_
_entity_poly.entity_id
_entity_poly.type
_entity_poly.pdbx_seq_one_letter_code
_entity_poly.pdbx_strand_id
1 'polypeptide(L)'
;EVSIEKSNHQRQVDPSVEDNSIGTNNHANVLDTVFIGIETITVNFEKYQTYWRKEKKTEKKRKIINNTWNTIKEIPNLDDKSHFMAVDLLGTKVKKDFFFKMSLEEHSS
;
A
#
# COMPACT_ATOMS: atom_id res chain seq x y z
N GLU A 1 -72.24 18.73 -36.53
CA GLU A 1 -71.27 19.10 -37.58
C GLU A 1 -70.18 19.95 -36.98
N VAL A 2 -68.93 19.55 -37.21
CA VAL A 2 -67.70 20.21 -36.74
C VAL A 2 -67.28 21.18 -37.84
N SER A 3 -67.24 22.48 -37.55
CA SER A 3 -66.64 23.45 -38.46
C SER A 3 -65.15 23.56 -38.20
N ILE A 4 -64.37 23.15 -39.19
CA ILE A 4 -62.91 23.21 -39.25
C ILE A 4 -62.55 24.60 -39.77
N GLU A 5 -61.92 25.43 -38.95
CA GLU A 5 -61.23 26.63 -39.43
C GLU A 5 -59.72 26.37 -39.44
N LYS A 6 -59.15 26.31 -40.64
CA LYS A 6 -57.71 26.18 -40.87
C LYS A 6 -57.08 27.56 -40.74
N SER A 7 -56.16 27.75 -39.80
CA SER A 7 -55.22 28.87 -39.82
C SER A 7 -53.80 28.36 -39.97
N ASN A 8 -53.20 28.69 -41.11
CA ASN A 8 -51.83 28.37 -41.51
C ASN A 8 -51.02 29.67 -41.44
N HIS A 9 -50.30 29.91 -40.36
CA HIS A 9 -49.28 30.97 -40.32
C HIS A 9 -47.92 30.38 -39.93
N GLN A 10 -47.01 30.46 -40.90
CA GLN A 10 -45.60 30.07 -40.80
C GLN A 10 -44.84 30.95 -39.79
N ARG A 11 -44.08 30.26 -38.93
CA ARG A 11 -42.77 30.60 -38.33
C ARG A 11 -42.54 32.03 -37.82
N GLN A 12 -42.35 32.12 -36.50
CA GLN A 12 -41.14 32.71 -35.92
C GLN A 12 -40.66 31.78 -34.79
N VAL A 13 -39.49 31.17 -35.00
CA VAL A 13 -38.71 30.53 -33.94
C VAL A 13 -37.78 31.64 -33.46
N ASP A 14 -38.03 32.15 -32.26
CA ASP A 14 -37.08 33.05 -31.59
C ASP A 14 -35.85 32.24 -31.17
N PRO A 15 -34.64 32.57 -31.65
CA PRO A 15 -33.42 31.97 -31.14
C PRO A 15 -32.99 32.79 -29.92
N SER A 16 -33.70 32.64 -28.80
CA SER A 16 -33.11 32.97 -27.50
C SER A 16 -32.18 31.83 -27.11
N VAL A 17 -30.99 31.84 -27.74
CA VAL A 17 -29.82 31.15 -27.25
C VAL A 17 -29.32 31.95 -26.06
N GLU A 18 -29.88 31.66 -24.89
CA GLU A 18 -29.12 31.80 -23.65
C GLU A 18 -28.86 30.40 -23.12
N ASP A 19 -27.80 29.83 -23.70
CA ASP A 19 -27.14 28.64 -23.21
C ASP A 19 -26.61 29.00 -21.81
N ASN A 20 -27.29 28.53 -20.77
CA ASN A 20 -26.92 28.74 -19.36
C ASN A 20 -25.67 27.92 -19.02
N SER A 21 -24.54 28.24 -19.65
CA SER A 21 -23.24 27.56 -19.55
C SER A 21 -22.50 27.88 -18.23
N ILE A 22 -23.11 28.66 -17.33
CA ILE A 22 -22.54 28.96 -16.00
C ILE A 22 -22.49 27.72 -15.08
N GLY A 23 -23.18 26.63 -15.43
CA GLY A 23 -23.24 25.40 -14.61
C GLY A 23 -22.19 24.32 -14.89
N THR A 24 -21.45 24.39 -16.01
CA THR A 24 -20.59 23.29 -16.48
C THR A 24 -19.15 23.38 -15.97
N ASN A 25 -18.61 24.59 -15.82
CA ASN A 25 -17.26 24.85 -15.31
C ASN A 25 -17.06 24.37 -13.86
N ASN A 26 -18.08 24.53 -13.01
CA ASN A 26 -18.02 24.10 -11.62
C ASN A 26 -18.04 22.57 -11.50
N HIS A 27 -18.80 21.88 -12.35
CA HIS A 27 -18.80 20.42 -12.38
C HIS A 27 -17.47 19.83 -12.88
N ALA A 28 -16.86 20.43 -13.91
CA ALA A 28 -15.53 20.00 -14.38
C ALA A 28 -14.46 20.12 -13.28
N ASN A 29 -14.44 21.25 -12.56
CA ASN A 29 -13.50 21.47 -11.45
C ASN A 29 -13.71 20.47 -10.29
N VAL A 30 -14.96 20.11 -9.99
CA VAL A 30 -15.28 19.10 -8.97
C VAL A 30 -14.80 17.71 -9.42
N LEU A 31 -15.00 17.35 -10.69
CA LEU A 31 -14.52 16.07 -11.23
C LEU A 31 -13.00 15.97 -11.22
N ASP A 32 -12.30 17.04 -11.61
CA ASP A 32 -10.83 17.08 -11.58
C ASP A 32 -10.31 16.92 -10.15
N THR A 33 -10.95 17.59 -9.17
CA THR A 33 -10.59 17.46 -7.76
C THR A 33 -10.78 16.03 -7.25
N VAL A 34 -11.90 15.39 -7.63
CA VAL A 34 -12.16 13.99 -7.28
C VAL A 34 -11.13 13.06 -7.93
N PHE A 35 -10.78 13.30 -9.19
CA PHE A 35 -9.79 12.51 -9.93
C PHE A 35 -8.41 12.59 -9.26
N ILE A 36 -7.94 13.81 -8.95
CA ILE A 36 -6.69 14.04 -8.20
C ILE A 36 -6.72 13.33 -6.84
N GLY A 37 -7.87 13.34 -6.16
CA GLY A 37 -8.08 12.62 -4.90
C GLY A 37 -7.88 11.11 -5.07
N ILE A 38 -8.48 10.52 -6.10
CA ILE A 38 -8.37 9.09 -6.41
C ILE A 38 -6.93 8.72 -6.76
N GLU A 39 -6.24 9.51 -7.58
CA GLU A 39 -4.84 9.29 -7.91
C GLU A 39 -3.95 9.31 -6.65
N THR A 40 -4.15 10.32 -5.79
CA THR A 40 -3.42 10.45 -4.53
C THR A 40 -3.65 9.25 -3.61
N ILE A 41 -4.90 8.82 -3.48
CA ILE A 41 -5.27 7.62 -2.71
C ILE A 41 -4.56 6.38 -3.29
N THR A 42 -4.60 6.22 -4.62
CA THR A 42 -4.00 5.08 -5.32
C THR A 42 -2.50 4.99 -5.05
N VAL A 43 -1.76 6.09 -5.21
CA VAL A 43 -0.31 6.16 -4.93
C VAL A 43 -0.02 5.81 -3.46
N ASN A 44 -0.83 6.31 -2.52
CA ASN A 44 -0.66 5.99 -1.10
C ASN A 44 -0.91 4.51 -0.80
N PHE A 45 -1.92 3.89 -1.41
CA PHE A 45 -2.18 2.45 -1.27
C PHE A 45 -1.03 1.60 -1.81
N GLU A 46 -0.47 1.92 -2.98
CA GLU A 46 0.67 1.20 -3.55
C GLU A 46 1.91 1.28 -2.65
N LYS A 47 2.18 2.46 -2.11
CA LYS A 47 3.26 2.68 -1.14
C LYS A 47 3.06 1.82 0.12
N TYR A 48 1.83 1.81 0.66
CA TYR A 48 1.49 1.00 1.83
C TYR A 48 1.63 -0.50 1.55
N GLN A 49 1.14 -0.99 0.40
CA GLN A 49 1.30 -2.39 0.01
C GLN A 49 2.78 -2.78 -0.08
N THR A 50 3.62 -1.91 -0.64
CA THR A 50 5.06 -2.15 -0.77
C THR A 50 5.73 -2.22 0.61
N TYR A 51 5.39 -1.29 1.51
CA TYR A 51 5.86 -1.30 2.89
C TYR A 51 5.44 -2.59 3.61
N TRP A 52 4.16 -2.94 3.57
CA TRP A 52 3.62 -4.12 4.24
C TRP A 52 4.25 -5.42 3.73
N ARG A 53 4.47 -5.54 2.41
CA ARG A 53 5.18 -6.69 1.83
C ARG A 53 6.61 -6.81 2.33
N LYS A 54 7.32 -5.68 2.49
CA LYS A 54 8.69 -5.66 3.06
C LYS A 54 8.66 -6.08 4.53
N GLU A 55 7.74 -5.51 5.32
CA GLU A 55 7.64 -5.81 6.74
C GLU A 55 7.31 -7.28 7.00
N LYS A 56 6.35 -7.85 6.25
CA LYS A 56 6.01 -9.28 6.36
C LYS A 56 7.18 -10.21 6.02
N LYS A 57 8.05 -9.81 5.09
CA LYS A 57 9.29 -10.55 4.79
C LYS A 57 10.31 -10.43 5.92
N THR A 58 10.46 -9.24 6.50
CA THR A 58 11.34 -8.99 7.65
C THR A 58 10.88 -9.78 8.88
N GLU A 59 9.59 -9.77 9.18
CA GLU A 59 9.02 -10.49 10.32
C GLU A 59 9.23 -12.00 10.22
N LYS A 60 8.98 -12.58 9.03
CA LYS A 60 9.28 -13.99 8.78
C LYS A 60 10.74 -14.33 9.03
N LYS A 61 11.67 -13.48 8.58
CA LYS A 61 13.11 -13.67 8.85
C LYS A 61 13.41 -13.61 10.33
N ARG A 62 12.90 -12.58 11.04
CA ARG A 62 13.08 -12.44 12.49
C ARG A 62 12.60 -13.67 13.25
N LYS A 63 11.45 -14.23 12.86
CA LYS A 63 10.88 -15.45 13.45
C LYS A 63 11.74 -16.67 13.20
N ILE A 64 12.23 -16.87 11.97
CA ILE A 64 13.15 -17.97 11.64
C ILE A 64 14.42 -17.87 12.48
N ILE A 65 15.05 -16.70 12.51
CA ILE A 65 16.27 -16.47 13.31
C ILE A 65 16.02 -16.76 14.79
N ASN A 66 14.91 -16.28 15.35
CA ASN A 66 14.59 -16.51 16.75
C ASN A 66 14.35 -18.00 17.06
N ASN A 67 13.63 -18.69 16.18
CA ASN A 67 13.37 -20.11 16.33
C ASN A 67 14.67 -20.92 16.25
N THR A 68 15.52 -20.64 15.26
CA THR A 68 16.82 -21.30 15.12
C THR A 68 17.71 -21.05 16.34
N TRP A 69 17.73 -19.85 16.90
CA TRP A 69 18.49 -19.56 18.12
C TRP A 69 18.02 -20.39 19.31
N ASN A 70 16.71 -20.42 19.54
CA ASN A 70 16.12 -21.20 20.62
C ASN A 70 16.43 -22.69 20.44
N THR A 71 16.31 -23.22 19.22
CA THR A 71 16.66 -24.61 18.92
C THR A 71 18.13 -24.91 19.23
N ILE A 72 19.06 -23.98 18.94
CA ILE A 72 20.47 -24.16 19.27
C ILE A 72 20.67 -24.22 20.80
N LYS A 73 20.05 -23.29 21.56
CA LYS A 73 20.14 -23.27 23.03
C LYS A 73 19.52 -24.49 23.72
N GLU A 74 18.55 -25.13 23.08
CA GLU A 74 17.86 -26.31 23.61
C GLU A 74 18.65 -27.61 23.44
N ILE A 75 19.78 -27.60 22.72
CA ILE A 75 20.58 -28.82 22.53
C ILE A 75 21.25 -29.17 23.87
N PRO A 76 20.92 -30.34 24.46
CA PRO A 76 21.47 -30.71 25.76
C PRO A 76 22.96 -30.98 25.66
N ASN A 77 23.70 -30.68 26.73
CA ASN A 77 25.14 -30.91 26.86
C ASN A 77 26.04 -30.11 25.91
N LEU A 78 25.53 -29.03 25.28
CA LEU A 78 26.37 -28.01 24.69
C LEU A 78 26.66 -26.89 25.69
N ASP A 79 27.91 -26.44 25.73
CA ASP A 79 28.27 -25.19 26.38
C ASP A 79 27.96 -23.99 25.46
N ASP A 80 27.96 -22.79 26.04
CA ASP A 80 27.67 -21.56 25.28
C ASP A 80 28.63 -21.38 24.09
N LYS A 81 29.91 -21.74 24.27
CA LYS A 81 30.92 -21.70 23.22
C LYS A 81 30.52 -22.55 22.01
N SER A 82 30.02 -23.75 22.25
CA SER A 82 29.55 -24.66 21.21
C SER A 82 28.27 -24.14 20.53
N HIS A 83 27.37 -23.47 21.27
CA HIS A 83 26.22 -22.78 20.69
C HIS A 83 26.65 -21.67 19.72
N PHE A 84 27.66 -20.88 20.07
CA PHE A 84 28.21 -19.86 19.16
C PHE A 84 28.89 -20.47 17.94
N MET A 85 29.64 -21.55 18.10
CA MET A 85 30.21 -22.30 16.97
C MET A 85 29.11 -22.82 16.02
N ALA A 86 27.97 -23.28 16.55
CA ALA A 86 26.84 -23.70 15.73
C ALA A 86 26.22 -22.54 14.93
N VAL A 87 26.12 -21.34 15.51
CA VAL A 87 25.71 -20.12 14.80
C VAL A 87 26.74 -19.75 13.71
N ASP A 88 28.02 -19.97 13.97
CA ASP A 88 29.12 -19.69 13.05
C ASP A 88 29.10 -20.58 11.80
N LEU A 89 28.54 -21.79 11.90
CA LEU A 89 28.31 -22.70 10.79
C LEU A 89 27.11 -22.29 9.90
N LEU A 90 26.29 -21.34 10.33
CA LEU A 90 25.19 -20.82 9.52
C LEU A 90 25.71 -19.93 8.38
N GLY A 91 24.94 -19.84 7.30
CA GLY A 91 25.29 -18.96 6.18
C GLY A 91 25.50 -17.50 6.62
N THR A 92 26.41 -16.79 5.95
CA THR A 92 26.89 -15.43 6.33
C THR A 92 25.79 -14.42 6.62
N LYS A 93 24.69 -14.46 5.86
CA LYS A 93 23.53 -13.58 6.07
C LYS A 93 22.82 -13.88 7.38
N VAL A 94 22.57 -15.15 7.67
CA VAL A 94 21.91 -15.59 8.90
C VAL A 94 22.82 -15.29 10.08
N LYS A 95 24.10 -15.65 10.01
CA LYS A 95 25.10 -15.32 11.03
C LYS A 95 25.13 -13.82 11.38
N LYS A 96 25.13 -12.92 10.38
CA LYS A 96 25.05 -11.47 10.62
C LYS A 96 23.78 -11.06 11.37
N ASP A 97 22.62 -11.58 10.95
CA ASP A 97 21.35 -11.26 11.59
C ASP A 97 21.28 -11.77 13.04
N PHE A 98 21.97 -12.87 13.36
CA PHE A 98 22.17 -13.36 14.72
C PHE A 98 23.06 -12.42 15.55
N PHE A 99 24.17 -11.97 14.98
CA PHE A 99 25.11 -11.07 15.65
C PHE A 99 24.45 -9.76 16.09
N PHE A 100 23.59 -9.17 15.24
CA PHE A 100 22.82 -7.97 15.59
C PHE A 100 21.71 -8.20 16.63
N LYS A 101 21.33 -9.45 16.90
CA LYS A 101 20.29 -9.82 17.85
C LYS A 101 20.80 -10.24 19.24
N MET A 102 22.05 -10.69 19.34
CA MET A 102 22.69 -11.06 20.62
C MET A 102 23.04 -9.82 21.46
N SER A 103 22.92 -9.91 22.78
CA SER A 103 23.29 -8.81 23.69
C SER A 103 24.81 -8.70 23.84
N LEU A 104 25.33 -7.52 24.21
CA LEU A 104 26.77 -7.28 24.44
C LEU A 104 27.41 -8.27 25.45
N GLU A 105 26.61 -8.78 26.39
CA GLU A 105 27.02 -9.72 27.43
C GLU A 105 27.23 -11.14 26.85
N GLU A 106 26.40 -11.55 25.88
CA GLU A 106 26.57 -12.81 25.14
C GLU A 106 27.82 -12.77 24.23
N HIS A 107 28.30 -11.59 23.83
CA HIS A 107 29.47 -11.39 22.96
C HIS A 107 30.83 -11.43 23.68
N SER A 108 30.85 -11.44 25.01
CA SER A 108 32.08 -11.24 25.80
C SER A 108 32.66 -12.52 26.45
N SER A 109 32.09 -13.70 26.12
CA SER A 109 32.49 -15.02 26.67
C SER A 109 33.41 -15.80 25.74
#